data_AF-A0A1V9EYY8-F1
#
_entry.id   AF-A0A1V9EYY8-F1
#
_cell.length_a   1.000
_cell.length_b   1.000
_cell.length_c   1.000
_cell.angle_alpha   90.00
_cell.angle_beta   90.00
_cell.angle_gamma   90.00
#
_symmetry.space_group_name_H-M   'P 1'
#
loop_
_entity.id
_entity.type
_entity.pdbx_description
1 polymer ?
#
loop_
_entity_poly.entity_id
_entity_poly.type
_entity_poly.pdbx_seq_one_letter_code
_entity_poly.pdbx_strand_id
1 'polypeptide(L)' 'MAAGKLFFKLSAEEQENRLKAVLEKEMEIAKARNLPIIYRNELCVKPNYFIHKYPNGRQELIELNPDNSEETVIKVLQEA' A
#
# COMPACT_ATOMS: atom_id res chain seq x y z
N MET A 1 -3.03 -19.70 28.85
CA MET A 1 -4.11 -19.06 28.06
C MET A 1 -4.51 -20.03 26.95
N ALA A 2 -5.72 -20.58 27.02
CA ALA A 2 -6.22 -21.49 25.99
C ALA A 2 -6.60 -20.66 24.75
N ALA A 3 -5.93 -20.89 23.63
CA ALA A 3 -6.32 -20.33 22.34
C ALA A 3 -7.72 -20.86 21.99
N GLY A 4 -8.74 -20.02 22.13
CA GLY A 4 -10.11 -20.35 21.74
C GLY A 4 -10.14 -20.72 20.26
N LYS A 5 -10.41 -22.00 19.97
CA LYS A 5 -10.56 -22.50 18.61
C LYS A 5 -11.82 -21.85 18.03
N LEU A 6 -11.65 -20.89 17.13
CA LEU A 6 -12.77 -20.21 16.46
C LEU A 6 -13.53 -21.26 15.63
N PHE A 7 -14.77 -21.54 15.99
CA PHE A 7 -15.64 -22.54 15.34
C PHE A 7 -16.05 -22.15 13.91
N PHE A 8 -15.85 -20.89 13.53
CA PHE A 8 -16.14 -20.35 12.20
C PHE A 8 -14.94 -19.56 11.70
N LYS A 9 -13.89 -20.26 11.24
CA LYS A 9 -12.80 -19.63 10.49
C LYS A 9 -13.01 -19.94 9.02
N LEU A 10 -13.21 -18.89 8.21
CA LEU A 10 -13.18 -19.00 6.75
C LEU A 10 -11.87 -19.66 6.31
N SER A 11 -11.92 -20.45 5.24
CA SER A 11 -10.70 -20.95 4.62
C SER A 11 -9.83 -19.77 4.14
N ALA A 12 -8.53 -20.01 3.95
CA ALA A 12 -7.64 -18.97 3.41
C ALA A 12 -8.13 -18.46 2.05
N GLU A 13 -8.63 -19.35 1.19
CA GLU A 13 -9.20 -19.01 -0.12
C GLU A 13 -10.49 -18.17 -0.01
N GLU A 14 -11.37 -18.50 0.93
CA GLU A 14 -12.59 -17.71 1.15
C GLU A 14 -12.28 -16.31 1.69
N GLN A 15 -11.26 -16.19 2.54
CA GLN A 15 -10.78 -14.90 3.02
C GLN A 15 -10.18 -14.09 1.88
N GLU A 16 -9.30 -14.69 1.07
CA GLU A 16 -8.68 -14.04 -0.09
C GLU A 16 -9.74 -13.55 -1.09
N ASN A 17 -10.70 -14.41 -1.46
CA ASN A 17 -11.75 -14.05 -2.41
C ASN A 17 -12.61 -12.87 -1.92
N ARG A 18 -12.97 -12.86 -0.63
CA ARG A 18 -13.73 -11.73 -0.07
C ARG A 18 -12.91 -10.44 -0.01
N LEU A 19 -11.64 -10.53 0.39
CA LEU A 19 -10.76 -9.38 0.50
C LEU A 19 -10.38 -8.82 -0.88
N LYS A 20 -10.24 -9.67 -1.89
CA LYS A 20 -9.91 -9.27 -3.26
C LYS A 20 -10.98 -8.34 -3.86
N ALA A 21 -12.26 -8.67 -3.70
CA ALA A 21 -13.35 -7.84 -4.20
C ALA A 21 -13.36 -6.44 -3.53
N VAL A 22 -13.06 -6.38 -2.23
CA VAL A 22 -12.96 -5.10 -1.51
C VAL A 22 -11.72 -4.32 -1.97
N LEU A 23 -10.58 -5.00 -2.11
CA LEU A 23 -9.33 -4.40 -2.57
C LEU A 23 -9.49 -3.78 -3.96
N GLU A 24 -10.07 -4.52 -4.91
CA GLU A 24 -10.33 -4.04 -6.28
C GLU A 24 -11.19 -2.77 -6.27
N LYS A 25 -12.25 -2.75 -5.46
CA LYS A 25 -13.13 -1.57 -5.32
C LYS A 25 -12.37 -0.36 -4.76
N GLU A 26 -11.58 -0.54 -3.70
CA GLU A 26 -10.80 0.55 -3.11
C GLU A 26 -9.70 1.06 -4.06
N MET A 27 -9.10 0.17 -4.86
CA MET A 27 -8.14 0.57 -5.89
C MET A 27 -8.77 1.45 -6.96
N GLU A 28 -9.98 1.16 -7.41
CA GLU A 28 -10.70 2.01 -8.37
C GLU A 28 -11.05 3.38 -7.77
N ILE A 29 -11.45 3.44 -6.50
CA ILE A 29 -11.68 4.71 -5.80
C ILE A 29 -10.37 5.51 -5.67
N ALA A 30 -9.26 4.85 -5.32
CA ALA A 30 -7.95 5.48 -5.22
C ALA A 30 -7.51 6.07 -6.58
N LYS A 31 -7.68 5.33 -7.67
CA LYS A 31 -7.40 5.82 -9.04
C LYS A 31 -8.27 7.02 -9.39
N ALA A 32 -9.58 6.97 -9.12
CA ALA A 32 -10.51 8.07 -9.40
C ALA A 32 -10.14 9.36 -8.62
N ARG A 33 -9.51 9.21 -7.46
CA ARG A 33 -9.01 10.32 -6.63
C ARG A 33 -7.55 10.71 -6.93
N ASN A 34 -6.94 10.10 -7.94
CA ASN A 34 -5.54 10.27 -8.29
C ASN A 34 -4.57 10.00 -7.12
N LEU A 35 -4.93 9.07 -6.23
CA LEU A 35 -4.11 8.68 -5.10
C LEU A 35 -3.07 7.64 -5.52
N PRO A 36 -1.83 7.73 -5.01
CA PRO A 36 -0.81 6.75 -5.29
C PRO A 36 -1.06 5.44 -4.51
N ILE A 37 -0.62 4.34 -5.09
CA ILE A 37 -0.41 3.09 -4.36
C ILE A 37 0.94 3.20 -3.66
N ILE A 38 0.92 3.03 -2.34
CA ILE A 38 2.10 3.15 -1.48
C ILE A 38 2.62 1.76 -1.16
N TYR A 39 3.89 1.49 -1.45
CA TYR A 39 4.52 0.21 -1.12
C TYR A 39 6.02 0.38 -0.87
N ARG A 40 6.68 -0.70 -0.44
CA ARG A 40 8.13 -0.73 -0.19
C ARG A 40 8.78 -1.87 -0.98
N ASN A 41 9.97 -1.64 -1.49
CA ASN A 41 10.81 -2.65 -2.13
C ASN A 41 12.29 -2.45 -1.73
N GLU A 42 13.22 -3.08 -2.44
CA GLU A 42 14.66 -3.01 -2.20
C GLU A 42 15.26 -1.58 -2.24
N LEU A 43 14.58 -0.63 -2.89
CA LEU A 43 15.01 0.78 -2.94
C LEU A 43 14.70 1.54 -1.63
N CYS A 44 13.79 1.01 -0.80
CA CYS A 44 13.41 1.58 0.49
C CYS A 44 14.39 1.18 1.60
N VAL A 45 15.66 1.60 1.45
CA VAL A 45 16.76 1.24 2.37
C VAL A 45 16.58 1.76 3.79
N LYS A 46 15.84 2.87 3.98
CA LYS A 46 15.48 3.39 5.30
C LYS A 46 14.05 3.01 5.69
N PRO A 47 13.74 2.91 7.01
CA PRO A 47 12.40 2.56 7.49
C PRO A 47 11.32 3.55 7.08
N ASN A 48 11.71 4.80 6.86
CA ASN A 48 10.84 5.89 6.47
C ASN A 48 10.77 6.14 4.95
N TYR A 49 11.32 5.22 4.15
CA TYR A 49 11.24 5.31 2.69
C TYR A 49 10.04 4.53 2.16
N PHE A 50 9.28 5.17 1.26
CA PHE A 50 8.12 4.58 0.60
C PHE A 50 8.12 4.91 -0.89
N ILE A 51 7.50 4.05 -1.68
CA ILE A 51 7.31 4.29 -3.12
C ILE A 51 5.86 4.63 -3.37
N HIS A 52 5.63 5.78 -3.99
CA HIS A 52 4.35 6.21 -4.50
C HIS A 52 4.24 5.88 -5.98
N LYS A 53 3.31 5.00 -6.34
CA LYS A 53 2.97 4.71 -7.74
C LYS A 53 1.62 5.32 -8.08
N TYR A 54 1.65 6.38 -8.88
CA TYR A 54 0.47 7.09 -9.31
C TYR A 54 -0.26 6.36 -10.45
N PRO A 55 -1.57 6.62 -10.66
CA PRO A 55 -2.34 5.99 -11.73
C PRO A 55 -1.83 6.28 -13.14
N ASN A 56 -1.14 7.42 -13.34
CA ASN A 56 -0.53 7.81 -14.60
C ASN A 56 0.79 7.07 -14.92
N GLY A 57 1.27 6.20 -14.04
CA GLY A 57 2.53 5.47 -14.22
C GLY A 57 3.75 6.16 -13.61
N ARG A 58 3.62 7.41 -13.14
CA ARG A 58 4.68 8.10 -12.39
C ARG A 58 4.97 7.34 -11.09
N GLN A 59 6.25 7.15 -10.80
CA GLN A 59 6.71 6.51 -9.58
C GLN A 59 7.74 7.37 -8.87
N GLU A 60 7.61 7.50 -7.55
CA GLU A 60 8.46 8.34 -6.73
C GLU A 60 8.89 7.60 -5.48
N LEU A 61 10.16 7.71 -5.12
CA LEU A 61 10.67 7.35 -3.80
C LEU A 61 10.55 8.58 -2.91
N ILE A 62 9.79 8.44 -1.83
CA ILE A 62 9.58 9.48 -0.83
C ILE A 62 10.20 9.10 0.51
N GLU A 63 10.62 10.11 1.27
CA GLU A 63 10.99 10.03 2.68
C GLU A 63 9.86 10.64 3.51
N LEU A 64 9.32 9.89 4.46
CA LEU A 64 8.37 10.40 5.45
C LEU A 64 9.15 10.86 6.69
N ASN A 65 8.91 12.08 7.14
CA ASN A 65 9.46 12.56 8.39
C ASN A 65 8.65 11.97 9.57
N PRO A 66 9.27 11.23 10.50
CA PRO A 66 8.56 10.59 11.61
C PRO A 66 7.97 11.57 12.62
N ASP A 67 8.48 12.80 12.70
CA ASP A 67 8.10 13.76 13.74
C ASP A 67 6.87 14.58 13.36
N ASN A 68 6.68 14.87 12.07
CA ASN A 68 5.62 15.74 11.57
C ASN A 68 4.81 15.15 10.40
N SER A 69 5.13 13.93 9.95
CA SER A 69 4.50 13.27 8.80
C SER A 69 4.66 14.01 7.46
N GLU A 70 5.64 14.90 7.34
CA GLU A 70 5.93 15.56 6.05
C GLU A 70 6.58 14.56 5.07
N GLU A 71 6.14 14.62 3.81
CA GLU A 71 6.66 13.80 2.72
C GLU A 71 7.65 14.60 1.87
N THR A 72 8.84 14.05 1.66
CA THR A 72 9.85 14.63 0.77
C THR A 72 10.15 13.67 -0.36
N VAL A 73 10.07 14.13 -1.61
CA VAL A 73 10.45 13.33 -2.78
C VAL A 73 11.97 13.25 -2.84
N ILE A 74 12.52 12.04 -2.67
CA ILE A 74 13.95 11.78 -2.75
C ILE A 74 14.36 11.56 -4.20
N LYS A 75 13.55 10.82 -4.96
CA LYS A 75 13.88 10.42 -6.33
C LYS A 75 12.63 10.09 -7.14
N VAL A 76 12.57 10.59 -8.37
CA VAL A 76 11.60 10.11 -9.36
C VAL A 76 12.15 8.83 -9.98
N LEU A 77 11.42 7.73 -9.83
CA LEU A 77 11.78 6.41 -10.34
C LEU A 77 11.27 6.20 -11.77
N GLN A 78 10.12 6.80 -12.11
CA GLN A 78 9.50 6.73 -13.42
C GLN A 78 8.66 7.98 -13.67
N GLU A 79 8.75 8.55 -14.87
CA GLU A 79 7.90 9.66 -15.33
C GLU A 79 6.62 9.14 -15.98
N ALA A 80 5.59 9.99 -16.06
CA ALA A 80 4.28 9.67 -16.65
C ALA A 80 4.30 9.79 -18.18
#